data_AF-A0A918X285-F1
#
_entry.id   AF-A0A918X285-F1
#
_cell.length_a   1.000
_cell.length_b   1.000
_cell.length_c   1.000
_cell.angle_alpha   90.00
_cell.angle_beta   90.00
_cell.angle_gamma   90.00
#
_symmetry.space_group_name_H-M   'P 1'
#
loop_
_entity.id
_entity.type
_entity.pdbx_description
1 polymer ?
#
loop_
_entity_poly.entity_id
_entity_poly.type
_entity_poly.pdbx_seq_one_letter_code
_entity_poly.pdbx_strand_id
1 'polypeptide(L)' 'MPDRDVSAVPLGCMSFGAPGRGGETWSLGADAGRAIVKQALNGGINLLDTARSCATRR' A
#
# COMPACT_ATOMS: atom_id res chain seq x y z
N MET A 1 13.18 -2.36 20.69
CA MET A 1 12.04 -2.84 19.89
C MET A 1 12.28 -4.33 19.68
N PRO A 2 11.36 -5.24 20.06
CA PRO A 2 11.61 -6.67 19.87
C PRO A 2 11.68 -6.98 18.38
N ASP A 3 12.58 -7.89 18.01
CA ASP A 3 12.81 -8.41 16.67
C ASP A 3 11.47 -8.82 16.04
N ARG A 4 11.00 -8.04 15.06
CA ARG A 4 9.84 -8.39 14.25
C ARG A 4 10.40 -9.05 13.01
N ASP A 5 10.01 -10.30 12.77
CA ASP A 5 10.28 -10.99 11.51
C ASP A 5 9.58 -10.20 10.40
N VAL A 6 10.32 -9.28 9.78
CA VAL A 6 9.84 -8.39 8.72
C VAL A 6 10.50 -8.80 7.42
N SER A 7 9.71 -8.84 6.35
CA SER A 7 10.23 -9.11 5.02
C SER A 7 11.29 -8.08 4.66
N ALA A 8 12.42 -8.53 4.09
CA ALA A 8 13.51 -7.65 3.66
C ALA A 8 13.07 -6.64 2.58
N VAL A 9 11.97 -6.93 1.89
CA VAL A 9 11.35 -6.06 0.90
C VAL A 9 10.02 -5.52 1.46
N PRO A 10 9.85 -4.19 1.59
CA PRO A 10 8.57 -3.57 1.92
C PRO A 10 7.69 -3.40 0.66
N LEU A 11 6.37 -3.49 0.83
CA LEU A 11 5.40 -3.07 -0.18
C LEU A 11 5.03 -1.59 0.03
N GLY A 12 5.43 -0.72 -0.90
CA GLY A 12 5.06 0.69 -0.91
C GLY A 12 3.61 0.91 -1.32
N CYS A 13 2.84 1.57 -0.46
CA CYS A 13 1.41 1.84 -0.64
C CYS A 13 1.13 3.26 -1.16
N MET A 14 2.14 3.97 -1.66
CA MET A 14 2.02 5.37 -2.07
C MET A 14 1.01 5.60 -3.20
N SER A 15 0.82 4.59 -4.06
CA SER A 15 -0.15 4.61 -5.16
C SER A 15 -1.56 4.20 -4.75
N PHE A 16 -1.81 3.68 -3.55
CA PHE A 16 -3.15 3.23 -3.15
C PHE A 16 -4.01 4.41 -2.70
N GLY A 17 -5.01 4.74 -3.52
CA GLY A 17 -5.87 5.90 -3.31
C GLY A 17 -7.02 5.95 -4.31
N ALA A 18 -8.07 6.73 -4.02
CA ALA A 18 -9.16 6.88 -4.97
C ALA A 18 -8.73 7.81 -6.13
N PRO A 19 -8.77 7.38 -7.41
CA PRO A 19 -8.35 8.17 -8.59
C PRO A 19 -9.23 9.40 -8.92
N GLY A 20 -9.86 9.99 -7.92
CA GLY A 20 -10.62 11.25 -8.02
C GLY A 20 -10.74 12.01 -6.71
N ARG A 21 -10.04 11.59 -5.64
CA ARG A 21 -10.06 12.25 -4.33
C ARG A 21 -8.72 12.92 -3.96
N GLY A 22 -7.73 12.82 -4.85
CA GLY A 22 -6.43 13.50 -4.80
C GLY A 22 -5.96 13.87 -6.21
N GLY A 23 -4.96 14.74 -6.32
CA GLY A 23 -4.44 15.26 -7.60
C GLY A 23 -3.62 14.27 -8.44
N GLU A 24 -3.40 13.06 -7.93
CA GLU A 24 -2.59 12.01 -8.55
C GLU A 24 -3.50 11.11 -9.40
N THR A 25 -3.64 11.41 -10.70
CA THR A 25 -4.49 10.63 -11.64
C THR A 25 -4.04 9.18 -11.83
N TRP A 26 -2.83 8.84 -11.38
CA TRP A 26 -2.23 7.49 -11.40
C TRP A 26 -2.54 6.66 -10.14
N SER A 27 -3.46 7.10 -9.28
CA SER A 27 -3.84 6.37 -8.07
C SER A 27 -4.56 5.04 -8.38
N LEU A 28 -4.14 3.96 -7.71
CA LEU A 28 -4.82 2.67 -7.73
C LEU A 28 -6.01 2.68 -6.77
N GLY A 29 -7.20 2.51 -7.35
CA GLY A 29 -8.44 2.30 -6.59
C GLY A 29 -8.37 1.08 -5.66
N ALA A 30 -9.32 1.02 -4.73
CA ALA A 30 -9.34 0.03 -3.64
C ALA A 30 -9.26 -1.43 -4.13
N ASP A 31 -9.90 -1.76 -5.25
CA ASP A 31 -9.93 -3.14 -5.76
C ASP A 31 -8.59 -3.58 -6.36
N ALA A 32 -7.94 -2.71 -7.13
CA ALA A 32 -6.60 -2.97 -7.66
C ALA A 32 -5.56 -3.02 -6.53
N GLY A 33 -5.66 -2.13 -5.53
CA GLY A 33 -4.77 -2.15 -4.38
C GLY A 33 -4.91 -3.43 -3.54
N ARG A 34 -6.15 -3.90 -3.32
CA ARG A 34 -6.41 -5.18 -2.63
C ARG A 34 -5.79 -6.37 -3.35
N ALA A 35 -5.80 -6.38 -4.68
CA ALA A 35 -5.19 -7.45 -5.46
C ALA A 35 -3.65 -7.48 -5.26
N ILE A 36 -2.99 -6.31 -5.29
CA ILE A 36 -1.55 -6.19 -5.07
C ILE A 36 -1.15 -6.60 -3.65
N VAL A 37 -1.90 -6.15 -2.64
CA VAL A 37 -1.63 -6.55 -1.24
C VAL A 37 -1.77 -8.07 -1.07
N LYS A 38 -2.79 -8.69 -1.68
CA LYS A 38 -2.94 -10.16 -1.64
C LYS A 38 -1.76 -10.88 -2.32
N GLN A 39 -1.27 -10.37 -3.44
CA GLN A 39 -0.10 -10.94 -4.12
C GLN A 39 1.17 -10.81 -3.27
N ALA A 40 1.38 -9.64 -2.65
CA ALA A 40 2.51 -9.40 -1.76
C ALA A 40 2.49 -10.34 -0.55
N LEU A 41 1.32 -10.53 0.08
CA LEU A 41 1.13 -11.47 1.19
C LEU A 41 1.41 -12.92 0.76
N ASN A 42 0.95 -13.32 -0.43
CA ASN A 42 1.25 -14.65 -0.97
C ASN A 42 2.74 -14.85 -1.30
N GLY A 43 3.46 -13.76 -1.58
CA GLY A 43 4.91 -13.74 -1.78
C GLY A 43 5.72 -13.68 -0.49
N GLY A 44 5.09 -13.69 0.69
CA GLY A 44 5.77 -13.62 1.99
C GLY A 44 6.17 -12.20 2.41
N ILE A 45 5.67 -11.17 1.73
CA ILE A 45 5.86 -9.77 2.14
C ILE A 45 4.86 -9.43 3.24
N ASN A 46 5.36 -9.10 4.42
CA ASN A 46 4.55 -8.75 5.59
C ASN A 46 4.72 -7.28 6.03
N LEU A 47 5.66 -6.55 5.41
CA LEU A 47 5.92 -5.14 5.68
C LEU A 47 5.19 -4.26 4.66
N LEU A 48 4.18 -3.53 5.11
CA LEU A 48 3.38 -2.59 4.31
C LEU A 48 3.76 -1.15 4.69
N ASP A 49 4.42 -0.44 3.78
CA ASP A 49 4.78 0.97 3.96
C ASP A 49 3.64 1.85 3.44
N THR A 50 2.94 2.55 4.34
CA THR A 50 1.75 3.37 4.02
C THR A 50 1.82 4.76 4.64
N ALA A 51 1.20 5.75 3.99
CA ALA A 51 1.11 7.11 4.48
C ALA A 51 -0.35 7.57 4.56
N ARG A 52 -0.68 8.35 5.60
CA ARG A 52 -2.02 8.95 5.77
C ARG A 52 -2.46 9.76 4.55
N SER A 53 -1.52 10.40 3.87
CA SER A 53 -1.73 11.17 2.64
C SER A 53 -2.25 10.34 1.47
N CYS A 54 -1.97 9.03 1.41
CA CYS A 54 -2.41 8.14 0.32
C CYS A 54 -3.92 7.86 0.40
N ALA A 55 -4.46 7.71 1.60
CA ALA A 55 -5.88 7.41 1.83
C ALA A 55 -6.73 8.67 2.14
N THR A 56 -6.12 9.76 2.61
CA THR A 56 -6.86 10.93 3.09
C THR A 56 -6.06 12.21 2.83
N ARG A 57 -6.18 12.74 1.61
CA ARG A 57 -6.08 14.18 1.41
C ARG A 57 -7.47 14.75 1.70
N ARG A 58 -7.60 15.53 2.78
CA ARG A 58 -8.80 16.36 2.98
C ARG A 58 -8.87 17.41 1.88
#